data_AF-A0A0F9YVZ9-F1
#
_entry.id   AF-A0A0F9YVZ9-F1
#
_cell.length_a   1.000
_cell.length_b   1.000
_cell.length_c   1.000
_cell.angle_alpha   90.00
_cell.angle_beta   90.00
_cell.angle_gamma   90.00
#
_symmetry.space_group_name_H-M   'P 1'
#
loop_
_entity.id
_entity.type
_entity.pdbx_description
1 polymer ?
#
loop_
_entity_poly.entity_id
_entity_poly.type
_entity_poly.pdbx_seq_one_letter_code
_entity_poly.pdbx_strand_id
1 'polypeptide(L)'
;MGLKCNNLKCRRNILKICLITNCSHVFCQSCLHNVKKSKICTACKSLCNDSDMFIRELEVLPNIAGFTPSEIFESCRNAISFWQYQTEQEHAIFNAINEQAEKTITESKYEIKSIKANYELEIESLKHALDRVERSLERERQNNYDLNVQLEEKIKQYQKLIHNAEKSKYYNNRLGDITNIKNTPKDINK
;
A
#
# COMPACT_ATOMS: atom_id res chain seq x y z
N MET A 1 -38.25 -5.24 12.77
CA MET A 1 -37.61 -4.87 11.50
C MET A 1 -38.46 -3.78 10.84
N GLY A 2 -37.84 -2.70 10.36
CA GLY A 2 -38.55 -1.59 9.71
C GLY A 2 -38.34 -1.58 8.19
N LEU A 3 -39.22 -0.89 7.45
CA LEU A 3 -39.06 -0.73 6.00
C LEU A 3 -37.79 0.06 5.68
N LYS A 4 -37.05 -0.35 4.66
CA LYS A 4 -35.91 0.40 4.12
C LYS A 4 -36.21 0.88 2.72
N CYS A 5 -35.66 2.04 2.36
CA CYS A 5 -35.75 2.57 1.02
C CYS A 5 -35.15 1.59 -0.01
N ASN A 6 -35.89 1.23 -1.06
CA ASN A 6 -35.40 0.35 -2.13
C ASN A 6 -34.49 1.08 -3.14
N ASN A 7 -34.25 2.39 -2.98
CA ASN A 7 -33.13 3.02 -3.66
C ASN A 7 -31.83 2.50 -3.03
N LEU A 8 -31.08 1.69 -3.80
CA LEU A 8 -29.84 1.04 -3.35
C LEU A 8 -28.76 2.02 -2.87
N LYS A 9 -28.76 3.26 -3.34
CA LYS A 9 -27.84 4.30 -2.87
C LYS A 9 -28.28 4.97 -1.56
N CYS A 10 -29.55 4.85 -1.19
CA CYS A 10 -30.13 5.53 -0.03
C CYS A 10 -30.31 4.60 1.16
N ARG A 11 -31.05 3.49 0.99
CA ARG A 11 -31.25 2.40 1.98
C ARG A 11 -31.69 2.82 3.39
N ARG A 12 -32.06 4.09 3.62
CA ARG A 12 -32.48 4.61 4.92
C ARG A 12 -33.75 3.91 5.43
N ASN A 13 -33.82 3.75 6.74
CA ASN A 13 -35.03 3.31 7.44
C ASN A 13 -36.15 4.33 7.20
N ILE A 14 -37.33 3.82 6.89
CA ILE A 14 -38.54 4.59 6.67
C ILE A 14 -39.37 4.52 7.95
N LEU A 15 -39.62 5.67 8.56
CA LEU A 15 -40.32 5.75 9.86
C LEU A 15 -41.72 6.35 9.73
N LYS A 16 -41.88 7.38 8.89
CA LYS A 16 -43.11 8.19 8.83
C LYS A 16 -43.84 8.03 7.51
N ILE A 17 -43.24 8.55 6.44
CA ILE A 17 -43.88 8.63 5.13
C ILE A 17 -43.07 7.83 4.12
N CYS A 18 -43.77 7.01 3.32
CA CYS A 18 -43.21 6.37 2.15
C CYS A 18 -44.07 6.50 0.91
N LEU A 19 -43.43 6.28 -0.24
CA LEU A 19 -44.08 6.05 -1.51
C LEU A 19 -43.94 4.56 -1.84
N ILE A 20 -45.04 3.89 -2.12
CA ILE A 20 -45.10 2.51 -2.58
C ILE A 20 -45.55 2.51 -4.05
N THR A 21 -44.84 1.79 -4.91
CA THR A 21 -45.20 1.64 -6.33
C THR A 21 -45.96 0.34 -6.57
N ASN A 22 -46.65 0.22 -7.71
CA ASN A 22 -47.31 -1.01 -8.17
C ASN A 22 -46.38 -2.25 -8.22
N CYS A 23 -45.11 -2.09 -8.58
CA CYS A 23 -44.08 -3.13 -8.52
C CYS A 23 -43.57 -3.40 -7.09
N SER A 24 -44.37 -3.07 -6.08
CA SER A 24 -44.12 -3.28 -4.66
C SER A 24 -42.80 -2.68 -4.13
N HIS A 25 -42.21 -1.67 -4.77
CA HIS A 25 -41.04 -0.98 -4.23
C HIS A 25 -41.46 0.21 -3.37
N VAL A 26 -40.75 0.41 -2.25
CA VAL A 26 -40.95 1.45 -1.27
C VAL A 26 -39.79 2.45 -1.22
N PHE A 27 -40.11 3.74 -1.16
CA PHE A 27 -39.15 4.83 -1.13
C PHE A 27 -39.39 5.78 0.02
N CYS A 28 -38.31 6.22 0.67
CA CYS A 28 -38.38 7.24 1.72
C CYS A 28 -38.77 8.61 1.16
N GLN A 29 -39.17 9.53 2.05
CA GLN A 29 -39.60 10.88 1.69
C GLN A 29 -38.63 11.64 0.78
N SER A 30 -37.32 11.50 1.00
CA SER A 30 -36.33 12.18 0.14
C SER A 30 -36.23 11.59 -1.28
N CYS A 31 -36.50 10.30 -1.44
CA CYS A 31 -36.39 9.62 -2.74
C CYS A 31 -37.69 9.66 -3.54
N LEU A 32 -38.84 9.85 -2.88
CA LEU A 32 -40.13 9.86 -3.56
C LEU A 32 -40.21 10.95 -4.63
N HIS A 33 -39.61 12.12 -4.40
CA HIS A 33 -39.65 13.23 -5.37
C HIS A 33 -39.04 12.83 -6.71
N ASN A 34 -37.92 12.08 -6.68
CA ASN A 34 -37.24 11.63 -7.87
C ASN A 34 -38.05 10.56 -8.61
N VAL A 35 -38.69 9.64 -7.88
CA VAL A 35 -39.56 8.62 -8.47
C VAL A 35 -40.79 9.27 -9.12
N LYS A 36 -41.46 10.20 -8.42
CA LYS A 36 -42.60 10.95 -8.96
C LYS A 36 -42.24 11.77 -10.21
N LYS A 37 -41.13 12.51 -10.16
CA LYS A 37 -40.68 13.34 -11.29
C LYS A 37 -40.31 12.50 -12.51
N SER A 38 -39.63 11.38 -12.30
CA SER A 38 -39.19 10.50 -13.40
C SER A 38 -40.28 9.55 -13.90
N LYS A 39 -41.32 9.31 -13.10
CA LYS A 39 -42.35 8.30 -13.34
C LYS A 39 -41.77 6.90 -13.57
N ILE A 40 -40.60 6.63 -12.97
CA ILE A 40 -39.86 5.37 -13.12
C ILE A 40 -39.44 4.89 -11.73
N CYS A 41 -39.69 3.62 -11.45
CA CYS A 41 -39.20 2.97 -10.24
C CYS A 41 -37.67 2.94 -10.25
N THR A 42 -37.04 3.59 -9.27
CA THR A 42 -35.56 3.66 -9.24
C THR A 42 -34.89 2.32 -8.97
N ALA A 43 -35.63 1.35 -8.38
CA ALA A 43 -35.16 0.01 -8.07
C ALA A 43 -35.19 -0.93 -9.28
N CYS A 44 -36.37 -1.14 -9.90
CA CYS A 44 -36.55 -2.10 -11.00
C CYS A 44 -36.72 -1.48 -12.40
N LYS A 45 -36.71 -0.14 -12.50
CA LYS A 45 -36.88 0.62 -13.76
C LYS A 45 -38.24 0.48 -14.45
N SER A 46 -39.21 -0.17 -13.82
CA SER A 46 -40.60 -0.20 -14.30
C SER A 46 -41.20 1.21 -14.34
N LEU A 47 -42.06 1.46 -15.32
CA LEU A 47 -42.85 2.69 -15.41
C LEU A 47 -43.85 2.74 -14.23
N CYS A 48 -43.98 3.91 -13.61
CA CYS A 48 -44.94 4.17 -12.54
C CYS A 48 -45.75 5.40 -12.94
N ASN A 49 -47.03 5.23 -13.24
CA ASN A 49 -47.92 6.36 -13.41
C ASN A 49 -48.32 6.94 -12.04
N ASP A 50 -48.91 8.13 -12.04
CA ASP A 50 -49.34 8.78 -10.79
C ASP A 50 -50.43 7.96 -10.06
N SER A 51 -51.24 7.20 -10.81
CA SER A 51 -52.21 6.21 -10.27
C SER A 51 -51.56 5.00 -9.62
N ASP A 52 -50.32 4.69 -10.00
CA ASP A 52 -49.60 3.46 -9.63
C ASP A 52 -48.70 3.67 -8.40
N MET A 53 -48.88 4.81 -7.75
CA MET A 53 -48.01 5.35 -6.71
C MET A 53 -48.84 5.75 -5.48
N PHE A 54 -48.61 5.05 -4.38
CA PHE A 54 -49.34 5.25 -3.13
C PHE A 54 -48.43 5.89 -2.10
N ILE A 55 -48.81 7.07 -1.58
CA ILE A 55 -48.14 7.64 -0.41
C ILE A 55 -48.80 7.07 0.83
N ARG A 56 -47.99 6.52 1.74
CA ARG A 56 -48.44 5.97 3.01
C ARG A 56 -47.76 6.68 4.16
N GLU A 57 -48.58 7.10 5.12
CA GLU A 57 -48.13 7.44 6.47
C GLU A 57 -48.21 6.18 7.34
N LEU A 58 -47.08 5.81 7.94
CA LEU A 58 -46.89 4.58 8.70
C LEU A 58 -47.34 4.71 10.15
N GLU A 59 -47.37 5.94 10.68
CA GLU A 59 -47.84 6.23 12.05
C GLU A 59 -49.38 6.16 12.14
N VAL A 60 -50.08 6.22 11.01
CA VAL A 60 -51.55 6.19 10.95
C VAL A 60 -52.03 4.83 10.44
N LEU A 61 -52.76 4.10 11.28
CA LEU A 61 -53.39 2.83 10.89
C LEU A 61 -54.59 3.08 9.95
N PRO A 62 -54.82 2.22 8.94
CA PRO A 62 -55.99 2.35 8.09
C PRO A 62 -57.25 2.01 8.89
N ASN A 63 -58.31 2.82 8.73
CA ASN A 63 -59.62 2.48 9.27
C ASN A 63 -60.28 1.41 8.40
N ILE A 64 -60.63 0.27 9.01
CA ILE A 64 -61.26 -0.88 8.36
C ILE A 64 -62.74 -1.04 8.77
N ALA A 65 -63.31 -0.09 9.50
CA ALA A 65 -64.72 -0.11 9.86
C ALA A 65 -65.60 0.01 8.61
N GLY A 66 -66.62 -0.84 8.50
CA GLY A 66 -67.55 -0.88 7.37
C GLY A 66 -67.13 -1.79 6.21
N PHE A 67 -65.93 -2.37 6.25
CA PHE A 67 -65.51 -3.41 5.30
C PHE A 67 -66.05 -4.78 5.71
N THR A 68 -66.37 -5.60 4.72
CA THR A 68 -66.75 -7.00 4.92
C THR A 68 -65.53 -7.82 5.38
N PRO A 69 -65.75 -8.98 6.05
CA PRO A 69 -64.65 -9.87 6.41
C PRO A 69 -63.77 -10.26 5.21
N SER A 70 -64.35 -10.44 4.03
CA SER A 70 -63.61 -10.80 2.81
C SER A 70 -62.61 -9.70 2.41
N GLU A 71 -63.03 -8.45 2.38
CA GLU A 71 -62.18 -7.30 2.02
C GLU A 71 -61.05 -7.09 3.04
N ILE A 72 -61.34 -7.34 4.33
CA ILE A 72 -60.33 -7.29 5.39
C ILE A 72 -59.28 -8.37 5.16
N PHE A 73 -59.68 -9.62 4.91
CA PHE A 73 -58.74 -10.71 4.66
C PHE A 73 -57.91 -10.51 3.39
N GLU A 74 -58.51 -9.97 2.33
CA GLU A 74 -57.79 -9.61 1.11
C GLU A 74 -56.75 -8.50 1.36
N SER A 75 -57.13 -7.46 2.10
CA SER A 75 -56.21 -6.38 2.50
C SER A 75 -55.05 -6.90 3.34
N CYS A 76 -55.32 -7.80 4.30
CA CYS A 76 -54.29 -8.45 5.09
C CYS A 76 -53.36 -9.31 4.21
N ARG A 77 -53.91 -10.09 3.28
CA ARG A 77 -53.12 -10.90 2.34
C ARG A 77 -52.17 -10.04 1.51
N ASN A 78 -52.66 -8.94 0.96
CA ASN A 78 -51.86 -8.01 0.16
C ASN A 78 -50.75 -7.36 1.00
N ALA A 79 -51.08 -6.93 2.24
CA ALA A 79 -50.10 -6.35 3.15
C ALA A 79 -48.99 -7.36 3.55
N ILE A 80 -49.37 -8.61 3.82
CA ILE A 80 -48.40 -9.68 4.14
C ILE A 80 -47.52 -9.98 2.92
N SER A 81 -48.11 -10.10 1.74
CA SER A 81 -47.37 -10.37 0.49
C SER A 81 -46.37 -9.25 0.19
N PHE A 82 -46.76 -7.99 0.41
CA PHE A 82 -45.86 -6.84 0.30
C PHE A 82 -44.68 -6.96 1.28
N TRP A 83 -44.93 -7.31 2.54
CA TRP A 83 -43.87 -7.47 3.53
C TRP A 83 -42.93 -8.64 3.23
N GLN A 84 -43.47 -9.78 2.79
CA GLN A 84 -42.67 -10.92 2.34
C GLN A 84 -41.74 -10.49 1.20
N TYR A 85 -42.26 -9.79 0.19
CA TYR A 85 -41.45 -9.25 -0.89
C TYR A 85 -40.36 -8.30 -0.37
N GLN A 86 -40.66 -7.38 0.56
CA GLN A 86 -39.62 -6.52 1.15
C GLN A 86 -38.54 -7.32 1.87
N THR A 87 -38.93 -8.33 2.63
CA THR A 87 -38.00 -9.18 3.38
C THR A 87 -37.11 -9.99 2.46
N GLU A 88 -37.65 -10.60 1.41
CA GLU A 88 -36.88 -11.33 0.40
C GLU A 88 -35.89 -10.41 -0.33
N GLN A 89 -36.32 -9.20 -0.70
CA GLN A 89 -35.43 -8.21 -1.30
C GLN A 89 -34.30 -7.79 -0.34
N GLU A 90 -34.58 -7.61 0.95
CA GLU A 90 -33.54 -7.34 1.96
C GLU A 90 -32.54 -8.49 2.08
N HIS A 91 -33.02 -9.74 2.08
CA HIS A 91 -32.15 -10.92 2.11
C HIS A 91 -31.27 -11.03 0.87
N ALA A 92 -31.84 -10.83 -0.33
CA ALA A 92 -31.08 -10.85 -1.57
C ALA A 92 -29.98 -9.78 -1.58
N ILE A 93 -30.29 -8.55 -1.16
CA ILE A 93 -29.31 -7.46 -1.06
C ILE A 93 -28.22 -7.82 -0.03
N PHE A 94 -28.61 -8.32 1.15
CA PHE A 94 -27.65 -8.70 2.19
C PHE A 94 -26.70 -9.80 1.72
N ASN A 95 -27.23 -10.83 1.05
CA ASN A 95 -26.43 -11.91 0.50
C ASN A 95 -25.45 -11.42 -0.56
N ALA A 96 -25.90 -10.57 -1.50
CA ALA A 96 -25.02 -9.99 -2.52
C ALA A 96 -23.89 -9.13 -1.92
N ILE A 97 -24.18 -8.35 -0.88
CA ILE A 97 -23.16 -7.56 -0.17
C ILE A 97 -22.15 -8.49 0.51
N ASN A 98 -22.62 -9.55 1.17
CA ASN A 98 -21.74 -10.50 1.85
C ASN A 98 -20.85 -11.26 0.86
N GLU A 99 -21.42 -11.77 -0.24
CA GLU A 99 -20.65 -12.46 -1.28
C GLU A 99 -19.55 -11.55 -1.85
N GLN A 100 -19.88 -10.29 -2.13
CA GLN A 100 -18.89 -9.32 -2.59
C GLN A 100 -17.81 -9.05 -1.53
N ALA A 101 -18.19 -8.94 -0.25
CA ALA A 101 -17.24 -8.75 0.84
C ALA A 101 -16.31 -9.97 1.01
N GLU A 102 -16.84 -11.19 0.93
CA GLU A 102 -16.07 -12.44 1.00
C GLU A 102 -15.07 -12.55 -0.15
N LYS A 103 -15.50 -12.18 -1.37
CA LYS A 103 -14.62 -12.13 -2.53
C LYS A 103 -13.47 -11.15 -2.32
N THR A 104 -13.77 -9.92 -1.91
CA THR A 104 -12.75 -8.90 -1.63
C THR A 104 -11.79 -9.33 -0.53
N ILE A 105 -12.30 -9.92 0.57
CA ILE A 105 -11.45 -10.47 1.65
C ILE A 105 -10.51 -11.55 1.11
N THR A 106 -11.01 -12.43 0.25
CA THR A 106 -10.22 -13.51 -0.33
C THR A 106 -9.13 -12.97 -1.26
N GLU A 107 -9.47 -12.05 -2.15
CA GLU A 107 -8.52 -11.37 -3.04
C GLU A 107 -7.42 -10.64 -2.25
N SER A 108 -7.79 -9.84 -1.25
CA SER A 108 -6.83 -9.13 -0.41
C SER A 108 -5.93 -10.08 0.39
N LYS A 109 -6.45 -11.24 0.85
CA LYS A 109 -5.62 -12.26 1.51
C LYS A 109 -4.57 -12.85 0.57
N TYR A 110 -4.91 -13.08 -0.70
CA TYR A 110 -3.94 -13.54 -1.70
C TYR A 110 -2.89 -12.47 -2.01
N GLU A 111 -3.32 -11.21 -2.18
CA GLU A 111 -2.42 -10.09 -2.43
C GLU A 111 -1.40 -9.90 -1.29
N ILE A 112 -1.87 -9.90 -0.03
CA ILE A 112 -0.99 -9.80 1.15
C ILE A 112 0.01 -10.94 1.19
N LYS A 113 -0.42 -12.19 0.92
CA LYS A 113 0.50 -13.33 0.88
C LYS A 113 1.57 -13.19 -0.20
N SER A 114 1.18 -12.72 -1.38
CA SER A 114 2.09 -12.48 -2.49
C SER A 114 3.12 -11.39 -2.16
N ILE A 115 2.65 -10.24 -1.66
CA ILE A 115 3.51 -9.13 -1.24
C ILE A 115 4.48 -9.59 -0.15
N LYS A 116 4.00 -10.34 0.85
CA LYS A 116 4.84 -10.89 1.90
C LYS A 116 5.94 -11.78 1.34
N ALA A 117 5.61 -12.70 0.45
CA ALA A 117 6.59 -13.59 -0.17
C ALA A 117 7.65 -12.82 -0.98
N ASN A 118 7.25 -11.78 -1.71
CA ASN A 118 8.17 -10.92 -2.45
C ASN A 118 9.15 -10.20 -1.51
N TYR A 119 8.65 -9.64 -0.40
CA TYR A 119 9.52 -9.01 0.60
C TYR A 119 10.46 -10.00 1.29
N GLU A 120 10.01 -11.23 1.55
CA GLU A 120 10.88 -12.28 2.10
C GLU A 120 12.04 -12.61 1.14
N LEU A 121 11.77 -12.70 -0.16
CA LEU A 121 12.80 -12.87 -1.20
C LEU A 121 13.76 -11.68 -1.29
N GLU A 122 13.22 -10.45 -1.22
CA GLU A 122 14.02 -9.23 -1.28
C GLU A 122 14.95 -9.11 -0.07
N ILE A 123 14.44 -9.40 1.14
CA ILE A 123 15.24 -9.43 2.36
C ILE A 123 16.39 -10.42 2.22
N GLU A 124 16.14 -11.62 1.69
CA GLU A 124 17.18 -12.63 1.53
C GLU A 124 18.24 -12.20 0.49
N SER A 125 17.81 -11.61 -0.62
CA SER A 125 18.71 -11.03 -1.63
C SER A 125 19.59 -9.92 -1.04
N LEU A 126 19.01 -9.02 -0.23
CA LEU A 126 19.73 -7.94 0.43
C LEU A 126 20.72 -8.45 1.46
N LYS A 127 20.36 -9.48 2.25
CA LYS A 127 21.31 -10.15 3.17
C LYS A 127 22.50 -10.76 2.42
N HIS A 128 22.26 -11.43 1.29
CA HIS A 128 23.34 -11.96 0.47
C HIS A 128 24.21 -10.85 -0.13
N ALA A 129 23.62 -9.72 -0.53
CA ALA A 129 24.38 -8.57 -1.00
C ALA A 129 25.25 -7.96 0.11
N LEU A 130 24.71 -7.85 1.32
CA LEU A 130 25.43 -7.37 2.50
C LEU A 130 26.64 -8.25 2.82
N ASP A 131 26.47 -9.57 2.92
CA ASP A 131 27.57 -10.51 3.18
C ASP A 131 28.67 -10.41 2.10
N ARG A 132 28.30 -10.26 0.83
CA ARG A 132 29.28 -10.04 -0.25
C ARG A 132 30.10 -8.77 -0.06
N VAL A 133 29.44 -7.67 0.29
CA VAL A 133 30.11 -6.37 0.50
C VAL A 133 30.98 -6.42 1.75
N GLU A 134 30.51 -7.02 2.84
CA GLU A 134 31.29 -7.19 4.08
C GLU A 134 32.57 -8.00 3.83
N ARG A 135 32.49 -9.11 3.11
CA ARG A 135 33.68 -9.90 2.72
C ARG A 135 34.61 -9.18 1.77
N SER A 136 34.09 -8.29 0.91
CA SER A 136 34.92 -7.47 0.03
C SER A 136 35.65 -6.40 0.82
N LEU A 137 34.95 -5.73 1.75
CA LEU A 137 35.52 -4.71 2.62
C LEU A 137 36.64 -5.28 3.49
N GLU A 138 36.45 -6.46 4.07
CA GLU A 138 37.47 -7.10 4.89
C GLU A 138 38.72 -7.46 4.07
N ARG A 139 38.55 -7.91 2.82
CA ARG A 139 39.67 -8.14 1.90
C ARG A 139 40.44 -6.87 1.57
N GLU A 140 39.74 -5.77 1.30
CA GLU A 140 40.39 -4.47 1.04
C GLU A 140 41.11 -3.95 2.28
N ARG A 141 40.55 -4.13 3.49
CA ARG A 141 41.23 -3.79 4.74
C ARG A 141 42.53 -4.56 4.92
N GLN A 142 42.50 -5.87 4.70
CA GLN A 142 43.70 -6.71 4.77
C GLN A 142 44.74 -6.29 3.73
N ASN A 143 44.31 -6.07 2.49
CA ASN A 143 45.20 -5.62 1.40
C ASN A 143 45.84 -4.26 1.73
N ASN A 144 45.06 -3.32 2.28
CA ASN A 144 45.58 -2.01 2.69
C ASN A 144 46.61 -2.14 3.83
N TYR A 145 46.35 -3.02 4.80
CA TYR A 145 47.29 -3.32 5.86
C TYR A 145 48.61 -3.89 5.30
N ASP A 146 48.54 -4.92 4.45
CA ASP A 146 49.72 -5.54 3.85
C ASP A 146 50.54 -4.54 3.01
N LEU A 147 49.85 -3.65 2.28
CA LEU A 147 50.50 -2.61 1.48
C LEU A 147 51.19 -1.55 2.34
N ASN A 148 50.60 -1.17 3.48
CA ASN A 148 51.23 -0.27 4.44
C ASN A 148 52.50 -0.89 5.04
N VAL A 149 52.46 -2.17 5.42
CA VAL A 149 53.65 -2.89 5.91
C VAL A 149 54.76 -2.89 4.86
N GLN A 150 54.44 -3.22 3.61
CA GLN A 150 55.42 -3.18 2.51
C GLN A 150 55.99 -1.78 2.29
N LEU A 151 55.14 -0.74 2.37
CA LEU A 151 55.57 0.64 2.22
C LEU A 151 56.55 1.04 3.34
N GLU A 152 56.27 0.68 4.59
CA GLU A 152 57.19 0.92 5.71
C GLU A 152 58.54 0.24 5.52
N GLU A 153 58.56 -1.00 5.05
CA GLU A 153 59.80 -1.71 4.73
C GLU A 153 60.59 -1.02 3.61
N LYS A 154 59.89 -0.57 2.55
CA LYS A 154 60.51 0.17 1.45
C LYS A 154 61.08 1.51 1.90
N ILE A 155 60.38 2.23 2.78
CA ILE A 155 60.88 3.48 3.38
C ILE A 155 62.17 3.19 4.17
N LYS A 156 62.20 2.15 5.01
CA LYS A 156 63.41 1.76 5.77
C LYS A 156 64.58 1.39 4.83
N GLN A 157 64.31 0.66 3.75
CA GLN A 157 65.33 0.31 2.74
C GLN A 157 65.85 1.57 2.04
N TYR A 158 64.96 2.47 1.63
CA TYR A 158 65.32 3.73 0.97
C TYR A 158 66.16 4.64 1.87
N GLN A 159 65.81 4.77 3.15
CA GLN A 159 66.61 5.51 4.14
C GLN A 159 68.03 4.95 4.28
N LYS A 160 68.18 3.61 4.32
CA LYS A 160 69.52 2.98 4.34
C LYS A 160 70.33 3.31 3.09
N LEU A 161 69.70 3.29 1.92
CA LEU A 161 70.36 3.65 0.66
C LEU A 161 70.81 5.12 0.64
N ILE A 162 69.96 6.05 1.11
CA ILE A 162 70.34 7.47 1.26
C ILE A 162 71.57 7.58 2.17
N HIS A 163 71.52 6.99 3.35
CA HIS A 163 72.63 7.05 4.31
C HIS A 163 73.95 6.50 3.70
N ASN A 164 73.87 5.38 2.99
CA ASN A 164 75.03 4.81 2.31
C ASN A 164 75.56 5.72 1.20
N ALA A 165 74.68 6.34 0.40
CA ALA A 165 75.07 7.26 -0.65
C ALA A 165 75.74 8.53 -0.09
N GLU A 166 75.21 9.08 1.01
CA GLU A 166 75.82 10.21 1.74
C GLU A 166 77.21 9.84 2.27
N LYS A 167 77.34 8.66 2.88
CA LYS A 167 78.62 8.12 3.35
C LYS A 167 79.63 7.98 2.21
N SER A 168 79.24 7.38 1.08
CA SER A 168 80.10 7.27 -0.11
C SER A 168 80.53 8.63 -0.67
N LYS A 169 79.64 9.63 -0.71
CA LYS A 169 79.99 11.00 -1.09
C LYS A 169 81.03 11.61 -0.15
N TYR A 170 80.88 11.44 1.17
CA TYR A 170 81.86 11.90 2.14
C TYR A 170 83.23 11.26 1.94
N TYR A 171 83.30 9.94 1.74
CA TYR A 171 84.57 9.25 1.47
C TYR A 171 85.20 9.70 0.15
N ASN A 172 84.42 9.87 -0.92
CA ASN A 172 84.92 10.35 -2.21
C ASN A 172 85.45 11.78 -2.13
N ASN A 173 84.75 12.69 -1.42
CA ASN A 173 85.25 14.05 -1.20
C ASN A 173 86.57 14.05 -0.40
N ARG A 174 86.66 13.23 0.65
CA ARG A 174 87.88 13.11 1.46
C ARG A 174 89.07 12.49 0.70
N LEU A 175 88.81 11.56 -0.23
CA LEU A 175 89.82 11.04 -1.17
C LEU A 175 90.24 12.11 -2.18
N GLY A 176 89.30 12.92 -2.68
CA GLY A 176 89.56 14.09 -3.53
C GLY A 176 90.46 15.14 -2.85
N ASP A 177 90.22 15.42 -1.57
CA ASP A 177 91.04 16.33 -0.77
C ASP A 177 92.47 15.79 -0.57
N ILE A 178 92.63 14.48 -0.34
CA ILE A 178 93.96 13.83 -0.23
C ILE A 178 94.71 13.88 -1.57
N THR A 179 94.02 13.73 -2.71
CA THR A 179 94.64 13.88 -4.03
C THR A 179 95.03 15.32 -4.34
N ASN A 180 94.28 16.32 -3.86
CA ASN A 180 94.63 17.74 -3.99
C ASN A 180 95.81 18.15 -3.09
N ILE A 181 95.95 17.58 -1.89
CA ILE A 181 97.10 17.82 -0.99
C ILE A 181 98.42 17.24 -1.54
N LYS A 182 98.36 16.19 -2.37
CA LYS A 182 99.56 15.64 -3.04
C LYS A 182 100.00 16.42 -4.28
N ASN A 183 99.15 17.32 -4.79
CA ASN A 183 99.41 18.11 -6.00
C ASN A 183 99.73 19.59 -5.73
N THR A 184 99.94 20.01 -4.47
CA THR A 184 100.54 21.32 -4.18
C THR A 184 102.06 21.23 -4.40
N PRO A 185 102.64 21.96 -5.39
CA PRO A 185 104.08 22.01 -5.55
C PRO A 185 104.70 22.67 -4.32
N LYS A 186 105.64 21.99 -3.67
CA LYS A 186 106.58 22.66 -2.76
C LYS A 186 107.43 23.60 -3.59
N ASP A 187 107.28 24.90 -3.36
CA ASP A 187 108.30 25.89 -3.71
C ASP A 187 109.66 25.40 -3.21
N ILE A 188 110.59 25.19 -4.13
CA ILE A 188 112.02 25.07 -3.82
C ILE A 188 112.77 26.03 -4.72
N ASN A 189 113.23 27.11 -4.08
CA ASN A 189 114.25 28.05 -4.52
C ASN A 189 115.44 27.36 -5.20
N LYS A 190 115.77 27.80 -6.42
CA LYS A 190 117.04 28.46 -6.78
C LYS A 190 117.09 28.78 -8.28
#